data_AF-A0A2R5G9F4-F1
#
_entry.id   AF-A0A2R5G9F4-F1
#
_cell.length_a   1.000
_cell.length_b   1.000
_cell.length_c   1.000
_cell.angle_alpha   90.00
_cell.angle_beta   90.00
_cell.angle_gamma   90.00
#
_symmetry.space_group_name_H-M   'P 1'
#
loop_
_entity.id
_entity.type
_entity.pdbx_description
1 polymer ?
#
loop_
_entity_poly.entity_id
_entity_poly.type
_entity_poly.pdbx_seq_one_letter_code
_entity_poly.pdbx_strand_id
1 'polypeptide(L)'
;MTAGAWTPLATTRQLVLWFTLDNGQCFNWKRVGLGAASRTTQSAQSFGKDELQQTLADTTAQEVTEHTKEDAAFHARTNDAHGYVGVVQGLAVHLREAAGHVEFRVLGRATDKDAARPQRTNVQDEDQARRVLGDYFQLDTDMSTLCRDWSAVCPRIAAVNQKELRSMGFGYRAKYIVNSLKKLHEQQGGPHAWLRRLRDLDQSAESLRLVREALLTLDGVGPKVADCVALFCLDRKSVIPVDTHVWQIACRDFDPELIHAKSLTPKIYERVGNLFRDRYGAHAGWAHSLLFAAELPQFLELLPKEMQKQLAAFALEEKARKAQLRREKKSSTAPIVKKEEVYAPAAKSNDMRTVYNFVAP
;
A
#
# COMPACT_ATOMS: atom_id res chain seq x y z
N MET A 1 -1.00 15.06 33.03
CA MET A 1 -0.48 16.30 32.42
C MET A 1 -1.34 16.59 31.20
N THR A 2 -1.92 17.79 31.09
CA THR A 2 -2.80 18.17 29.97
C THR A 2 -2.01 18.08 28.67
N ALA A 3 -2.53 17.33 27.70
CA ALA A 3 -2.01 17.35 26.34
C ALA A 3 -1.93 18.80 25.84
N GLY A 4 -0.92 19.12 25.01
CA GLY A 4 -0.78 20.43 24.39
C GLY A 4 -2.05 20.86 23.67
N ALA A 5 -2.22 22.18 23.50
CA ALA A 5 -3.36 22.75 22.80
C ALA A 5 -3.42 22.22 21.35
N TRP A 6 -4.62 22.19 20.79
CA TRP A 6 -4.80 21.86 19.38
C TRP A 6 -4.34 23.04 18.53
N THR A 7 -3.53 22.73 17.53
CA THR A 7 -2.91 23.70 16.63
C THR A 7 -3.42 23.46 15.21
N PRO A 8 -3.98 24.48 14.54
CA PRO A 8 -4.40 24.35 13.15
C PRO A 8 -3.23 23.99 12.23
N LEU A 9 -3.41 22.95 11.43
CA LEU A 9 -2.49 22.57 10.36
C LEU A 9 -2.83 23.40 9.12
N ALA A 10 -1.88 24.22 8.68
CA ALA A 10 -2.02 24.95 7.43
C ALA A 10 -1.84 23.97 6.26
N THR A 11 -2.94 23.56 5.63
CA THR A 11 -2.92 22.74 4.42
C THR A 11 -3.36 23.58 3.22
N THR A 12 -2.71 23.39 2.07
CA THR A 12 -3.11 24.01 0.80
C THR A 12 -4.26 23.28 0.11
N ARG A 13 -4.72 22.17 0.70
CA ARG A 13 -5.79 21.30 0.18
C ARG A 13 -6.75 20.95 1.31
N GLN A 14 -8.01 20.68 0.96
CA GLN A 14 -8.96 20.09 1.88
C GLN A 14 -8.48 18.68 2.22
N LEU A 15 -8.12 18.47 3.49
CA LEU A 15 -7.59 17.22 3.99
C LEU A 15 -8.72 16.48 4.72
N VAL A 16 -9.18 15.38 4.12
CA VAL A 16 -10.14 14.48 4.77
C VAL A 16 -9.37 13.33 5.40
N LEU A 17 -9.09 13.40 6.71
CA LEU A 17 -8.15 12.50 7.40
C LEU A 17 -8.55 11.04 7.23
N TRP A 18 -9.83 10.73 7.43
CA TRP A 18 -10.26 9.34 7.39
C TRP A 18 -10.13 8.70 6.01
N PHE A 19 -10.34 9.49 4.96
CA PHE A 19 -10.09 9.04 3.59
C PHE A 19 -8.60 8.95 3.31
N THR A 20 -7.84 9.98 3.68
CA THR A 20 -6.42 10.11 3.33
C THR A 20 -5.54 9.10 4.05
N LEU A 21 -5.84 8.79 5.31
CA LEU A 21 -4.98 7.98 6.17
C LEU A 21 -5.33 6.49 6.13
N ASP A 22 -6.56 6.14 5.76
CA ASP A 22 -7.02 4.74 5.74
C ASP A 22 -7.21 4.17 4.33
N ASN A 23 -6.99 4.93 3.25
CA ASN A 23 -7.11 4.42 1.87
C ASN A 23 -5.92 3.55 1.41
N GLY A 24 -4.96 3.26 2.29
CA GLY A 24 -3.78 2.44 1.97
C GLY A 24 -2.63 3.16 1.28
N GLN A 25 -2.69 4.50 1.11
CA GLN A 25 -1.56 5.29 0.59
C GLN A 25 -0.45 5.50 1.64
N CYS A 26 -0.78 5.41 2.93
CA CYS A 26 0.15 5.52 4.04
C CYS A 26 -0.17 4.51 5.14
N PHE A 27 0.82 4.15 5.96
CA PHE A 27 0.70 3.09 6.98
C PHE A 27 1.17 3.54 8.37
N ASN A 28 1.46 4.83 8.53
CA ASN A 28 2.11 5.37 9.72
C ASN A 28 1.14 5.96 10.75
N TRP A 29 -0.16 5.81 10.51
CA TRP A 29 -1.23 6.41 11.30
C TRP A 29 -2.16 5.33 11.82
N LYS A 30 -2.58 5.47 13.08
CA LYS A 30 -3.61 4.63 13.71
C LYS A 30 -4.79 5.51 14.11
N ARG A 31 -6.00 5.08 13.75
CA ARG A 31 -7.24 5.70 14.20
C ARG A 31 -7.44 5.46 15.69
N VAL A 32 -7.82 6.49 16.44
CA VAL A 32 -8.08 6.44 17.89
C VAL A 32 -9.36 7.21 18.23
N GLY A 33 -10.06 6.84 19.30
CA GLY A 33 -11.14 7.67 19.86
C GLY A 33 -10.58 8.92 20.55
N LEU A 34 -11.24 10.08 20.39
CA LEU A 34 -10.76 11.35 20.97
C LEU A 34 -10.74 11.33 22.52
N GLY A 35 -11.58 10.50 23.15
CA GLY A 35 -11.59 10.27 24.60
C GLY A 35 -10.52 9.28 25.10
N ALA A 36 -10.09 8.33 24.26
CA ALA A 36 -9.12 7.30 24.62
C ALA A 36 -7.70 7.87 24.79
N ALA A 37 -7.31 8.81 23.90
CA ALA A 37 -5.99 9.45 23.94
C ALA A 37 -5.76 10.31 25.20
N SER A 38 -6.80 10.63 25.98
CA SER A 38 -6.67 11.35 27.25
C SER A 38 -6.41 10.41 28.44
N ARG A 39 -6.91 9.16 28.41
CA ARG A 39 -6.76 8.19 29.51
C ARG A 39 -5.45 7.41 29.47
N THR A 40 -4.85 7.22 28.29
CA THR A 40 -3.57 6.51 28.13
C THR A 40 -2.37 7.20 28.83
N THR A 41 -2.55 8.43 29.33
CA THR A 41 -1.48 9.19 29.99
C THR A 41 -1.32 8.94 31.50
N GLN A 42 -2.19 8.15 32.14
CA GLN A 42 -2.17 7.96 33.60
C GLN A 42 -1.52 6.65 34.10
N SER A 43 -1.31 5.62 33.27
CA SER A 43 -0.69 4.35 33.70
C SER A 43 0.58 3.98 32.93
N ALA A 44 1.25 4.98 32.38
CA ALA A 44 2.26 4.81 31.35
C ALA A 44 3.69 4.65 31.91
N GLN A 45 4.03 3.46 32.45
CA GLN A 45 5.42 3.06 32.72
C GLN A 45 6.01 2.39 31.47
N SER A 46 7.12 2.97 30.96
CA SER A 46 7.98 2.51 29.85
C SER A 46 7.27 2.08 28.55
N PHE A 47 7.38 2.88 27.47
CA PHE A 47 6.93 2.43 26.14
C PHE A 47 8.10 2.40 25.16
N GLY A 48 8.53 1.20 24.79
CA GLY A 48 9.17 0.98 23.50
C GLY A 48 8.22 1.29 22.34
N LYS A 49 8.78 1.48 21.14
CA LYS A 49 8.04 1.74 19.89
C LYS A 49 6.96 0.68 19.59
N ASP A 50 7.19 -0.56 20.02
CA ASP A 50 6.26 -1.68 19.90
C ASP A 50 5.20 -1.68 21.02
N GLU A 51 5.55 -1.25 22.24
CA GLU A 51 4.63 -1.14 23.38
C GLU A 51 3.69 0.05 23.25
N LEU A 52 4.14 1.19 22.71
CA LEU A 52 3.26 2.32 22.40
C LEU A 52 2.19 1.93 21.38
N GLN A 53 2.55 1.05 20.43
CA GLN A 53 1.61 0.48 19.46
C GLN A 53 0.68 -0.58 20.06
N GLN A 54 1.13 -1.32 21.09
CA GLN A 54 0.38 -2.35 21.82
C GLN A 54 -0.60 -1.72 22.82
N THR A 55 -0.18 -0.74 23.60
CA THR A 55 -1.03 -0.05 24.60
C THR A 55 -2.10 0.82 23.96
N LEU A 56 -1.81 1.38 22.77
CA LEU A 56 -2.84 1.98 21.92
C LEU A 56 -3.84 0.94 21.37
N ALA A 57 -3.43 -0.33 21.18
CA ALA A 57 -4.30 -1.42 20.75
C ALA A 57 -5.14 -2.01 21.90
N ASP A 58 -4.57 -2.11 23.10
CA ASP A 58 -5.27 -2.60 24.31
C ASP A 58 -6.34 -1.61 24.79
N THR A 59 -6.15 -0.30 24.56
CA THR A 59 -7.15 0.72 24.86
C THR A 59 -8.38 0.63 23.93
N THR A 60 -8.20 0.17 22.69
CA THR A 60 -9.32 -0.08 21.74
C THR A 60 -10.18 -1.29 22.10
N ALA A 61 -9.66 -2.24 22.89
CA ALA A 61 -10.36 -3.48 23.22
C ALA A 61 -11.33 -3.37 24.41
N GLN A 62 -11.25 -2.31 25.22
CA GLN A 62 -11.98 -2.20 26.50
C GLN A 62 -13.30 -1.41 26.47
N GLU A 63 -13.74 -0.87 25.34
CA GLU A 63 -15.03 -0.14 25.25
C GLU A 63 -15.86 -0.58 24.01
N VAL A 64 -16.13 -1.89 23.88
CA VAL A 64 -17.21 -2.38 23.01
C VAL A 64 -18.16 -3.24 23.83
N THR A 65 -18.95 -2.60 24.68
CA THR A 65 -20.21 -3.17 25.16
C THR A 65 -21.29 -2.09 25.18
N GLU A 66 -22.35 -2.39 24.43
CA GLU A 66 -23.74 -1.90 24.52
C GLU A 66 -24.27 -0.89 23.46
N HIS A 67 -25.06 -1.50 22.55
CA HIS A 67 -26.44 -1.18 22.12
C HIS A 67 -26.74 0.02 21.19
N THR A 68 -27.02 -0.31 19.90
CA THR A 68 -28.30 -0.19 19.14
C THR A 68 -28.69 1.20 18.63
N LYS A 69 -29.33 1.39 17.48
CA LYS A 69 -29.42 0.72 16.18
C LYS A 69 -30.08 1.77 15.27
N GLU A 70 -29.66 1.80 14.01
CA GLU A 70 -30.41 2.33 12.87
C GLU A 70 -30.72 3.85 12.92
N ASP A 71 -29.89 4.61 12.18
CA ASP A 71 -30.02 6.02 11.72
C ASP A 71 -28.87 6.96 12.13
N ALA A 72 -28.00 6.54 13.05
CA ALA A 72 -26.77 7.26 13.41
C ALA A 72 -25.57 6.96 12.49
N ALA A 73 -25.65 6.03 11.54
CA ALA A 73 -24.49 5.48 10.85
C ALA A 73 -23.78 6.44 9.88
N PHE A 74 -24.47 7.48 9.40
CA PHE A 74 -23.90 8.51 8.54
C PHE A 74 -23.22 9.64 9.35
N HIS A 75 -23.79 10.02 10.51
CA HIS A 75 -23.27 11.12 11.33
C HIS A 75 -22.38 10.69 12.52
N ALA A 76 -22.49 9.46 13.04
CA ALA A 76 -21.57 8.98 14.08
C ALA A 76 -20.15 8.69 13.54
N ARG A 77 -19.99 8.60 12.21
CA ARG A 77 -18.70 8.47 11.53
C ARG A 77 -18.17 9.79 10.96
N THR A 78 -18.95 10.87 11.03
CA THR A 78 -18.46 12.22 10.72
C THR A 78 -17.67 12.76 11.91
N ASN A 79 -16.35 12.62 11.81
CA ASN A 79 -15.26 13.49 12.27
C ASN A 79 -15.10 13.92 13.74
N ASP A 80 -16.14 13.97 14.58
CA ASP A 80 -16.01 14.64 15.89
C ASP A 80 -15.63 13.72 17.05
N ALA A 81 -15.56 12.40 16.83
CA ALA A 81 -15.28 11.42 17.89
C ALA A 81 -13.92 10.68 17.73
N HIS A 82 -13.24 10.84 16.59
CA HIS A 82 -12.04 10.07 16.27
C HIS A 82 -10.90 10.96 15.75
N GLY A 83 -9.67 10.61 16.12
CA GLY A 83 -8.44 11.23 15.64
C GLY A 83 -7.45 10.20 15.14
N TYR A 84 -6.27 10.66 14.72
CA TYR A 84 -5.19 9.81 14.22
C TYR A 84 -3.90 10.05 14.98
N VAL A 85 -3.28 8.99 15.48
CA VAL A 85 -1.95 9.08 16.09
C VAL A 85 -0.92 8.45 15.16
N GLY A 86 0.20 9.13 14.97
CA GLY A 86 1.31 8.68 14.13
C GLY A 86 2.64 9.26 14.59
N VAL A 87 3.74 8.72 14.05
CA VAL A 87 5.09 9.19 14.36
C VAL A 87 5.78 9.70 13.11
N VAL A 88 5.92 11.01 12.94
CA VAL A 88 6.54 11.62 11.76
C VAL A 88 7.84 12.28 12.16
N GLN A 89 8.96 11.91 11.53
CA GLN A 89 10.32 12.40 11.86
C GLN A 89 10.65 12.35 13.37
N GLY A 90 10.21 11.29 14.06
CA GLY A 90 10.45 11.12 15.49
C GLY A 90 9.50 11.90 16.41
N LEU A 91 8.57 12.69 15.87
CA LEU A 91 7.51 13.35 16.64
C LEU A 91 6.26 12.47 16.66
N ALA A 92 5.78 12.12 17.85
CA ALA A 92 4.46 11.52 18.03
C ALA A 92 3.41 12.64 17.96
N VAL A 93 2.48 12.52 17.02
CA VAL A 93 1.47 13.55 16.71
C VAL A 93 0.09 12.92 16.80
N HIS A 94 -0.87 13.68 17.34
CA HIS A 94 -2.29 13.37 17.26
C HIS A 94 -2.97 14.40 16.34
N LEU A 95 -3.69 13.91 15.34
CA LEU A 95 -4.47 14.69 14.38
C LEU A 95 -5.97 14.55 14.66
N ARG A 96 -6.73 15.60 14.39
CA ARG A 96 -8.20 15.54 14.32
C ARG A 96 -8.71 16.41 13.18
N GLU A 97 -9.90 16.10 12.71
CA GLU A 97 -10.65 17.02 11.85
C GLU A 97 -11.47 17.95 12.74
N ALA A 98 -11.42 19.24 12.43
CA ALA A 98 -12.24 20.30 12.98
C ALA A 98 -13.05 20.93 11.84
N ALA A 99 -14.00 21.82 12.15
CA ALA A 99 -14.90 22.43 11.16
C ALA A 99 -14.12 23.06 9.99
N GLY A 100 -14.01 22.31 8.88
CA GLY A 100 -13.36 22.73 7.65
C GLY A 100 -11.82 22.69 7.62
N HIS A 101 -11.14 22.20 8.67
CA HIS A 101 -9.68 22.14 8.71
C HIS A 101 -9.17 20.99 9.58
N VAL A 102 -7.87 20.68 9.47
CA VAL A 102 -7.21 19.68 10.31
C VAL A 102 -6.43 20.39 11.40
N GLU A 103 -6.49 19.85 12.61
CA GLU A 103 -5.67 20.28 13.73
C GLU A 103 -4.75 19.15 14.18
N PHE A 104 -3.61 19.53 14.76
CA PHE A 104 -2.67 18.60 15.34
C PHE A 104 -2.30 19.01 16.75
N ARG A 105 -1.82 18.05 17.53
CA ARG A 105 -1.08 18.31 18.78
C ARG A 105 0.10 17.36 18.87
N VAL A 106 1.20 17.83 19.45
CA VAL A 106 2.36 17.00 19.70
C VAL A 106 2.14 16.22 21.00
N LEU A 107 2.41 14.92 20.96
CA LEU A 107 2.35 14.03 22.13
C LEU A 107 3.74 13.86 22.78
N GLY A 108 4.81 14.02 22.01
CA GLY A 108 6.20 13.92 22.47
C GLY A 108 7.14 13.42 21.36
N ARG A 109 8.38 13.05 21.73
CA ARG A 109 9.37 12.42 20.83
C ARG A 109 9.39 10.91 21.03
N ALA A 110 9.44 10.16 19.92
CA ALA A 110 9.38 8.70 19.89
C ALA A 110 10.74 8.01 20.16
N THR A 111 11.83 8.78 20.33
CA THR A 111 13.20 8.29 20.50
C THR A 111 13.58 7.99 21.94
N ASP A 112 12.78 8.40 22.91
CA ASP A 112 13.12 8.23 24.32
C ASP A 112 12.71 6.84 24.81
N LYS A 113 13.66 5.91 24.82
CA LYS A 113 13.51 4.66 25.58
C LYS A 113 13.60 4.88 27.10
N ASP A 114 14.15 6.02 27.54
CA ASP A 114 14.43 6.33 28.96
C ASP A 114 13.67 7.57 29.50
N ALA A 115 12.81 8.24 28.73
CA ALA A 115 12.01 9.35 29.26
C ALA A 115 10.80 8.80 30.02
N ALA A 116 11.00 8.45 31.28
CA ALA A 116 9.94 8.10 32.23
C ALA A 116 8.96 9.26 32.55
N ARG A 117 8.91 10.32 31.72
CA ARG A 117 7.96 11.44 31.84
C ARG A 117 7.62 12.02 30.46
N PRO A 118 6.33 12.22 30.14
CA PRO A 118 5.96 13.12 29.05
C PRO A 118 6.50 14.51 29.37
N GLN A 119 7.53 14.96 28.65
CA GLN A 119 8.00 16.34 28.75
C GLN A 119 6.94 17.26 28.15
N ARG A 120 6.80 18.47 28.72
CA ARG A 120 5.98 19.53 28.11
C ARG A 120 6.45 19.72 26.67
N THR A 121 5.52 19.70 25.72
CA THR A 121 5.80 20.15 24.36
C THR A 121 6.36 21.56 24.44
N ASN A 122 7.57 21.78 23.92
CA ASN A 122 8.10 23.12 23.80
C ASN A 122 7.64 23.71 22.45
N VAL A 123 7.69 25.03 22.32
CA VAL A 123 7.27 25.74 21.09
C VAL A 123 8.04 25.24 19.84
N GLN A 124 9.29 24.79 20.01
CA GLN A 124 10.12 24.28 18.92
C GLN A 124 9.58 22.97 18.34
N ASP A 125 9.06 22.07 19.19
CA ASP A 125 8.46 20.81 18.75
C ASP A 125 7.16 21.05 17.98
N GLU A 126 6.36 22.05 18.37
CA GLU A 126 5.14 22.43 17.65
C GLU A 126 5.46 23.07 16.30
N ASP A 127 6.46 23.95 16.23
CA ASP A 127 6.94 24.55 14.97
C ASP A 127 7.58 23.53 14.04
N GLN A 128 8.30 22.55 14.59
CA GLN A 128 8.82 21.43 13.83
C GLN A 128 7.67 20.56 13.31
N ALA A 129 6.71 20.17 14.17
CA ALA A 129 5.55 19.39 13.77
C ALA A 129 4.74 20.09 12.66
N ARG A 130 4.52 21.41 12.77
CA ARG A 130 3.83 22.19 11.74
C ARG A 130 4.52 22.07 10.39
N ARG A 131 5.84 22.25 10.34
CA ARG A 131 6.64 22.11 9.11
C ARG A 131 6.60 20.69 8.56
N VAL A 132 6.91 19.71 9.41
CA VAL A 132 6.98 18.30 9.04
C VAL A 132 5.64 17.76 8.56
N LEU A 133 4.53 18.13 9.20
CA LEU A 133 3.18 17.73 8.77
C LEU A 133 2.79 18.46 7.49
N GLY A 134 3.17 19.74 7.34
CA GLY A 134 3.06 20.47 6.08
C GLY A 134 3.73 19.69 4.95
N ASP A 135 5.02 19.38 5.11
CA ASP A 135 5.82 18.62 4.14
C ASP A 135 5.29 17.19 3.93
N TYR A 136 4.75 16.55 4.97
CA TYR A 136 4.21 15.19 4.89
C TYR A 136 2.92 15.14 4.06
N PHE A 137 1.98 16.05 4.33
CA PHE A 137 0.69 16.09 3.63
C PHE A 137 0.74 16.82 2.29
N GLN A 138 1.73 17.68 2.09
CA GLN A 138 2.02 18.34 0.81
C GLN A 138 3.11 17.60 0.01
N LEU A 139 3.64 16.51 0.57
CA LEU A 139 4.67 15.64 0.00
C LEU A 139 6.02 16.32 -0.30
N ASP A 140 6.29 17.53 0.19
CA ASP A 140 7.59 18.22 0.06
C ASP A 140 8.67 17.68 1.01
N THR A 141 8.67 16.37 1.27
CA THR A 141 9.60 15.79 2.21
C THR A 141 10.98 15.61 1.60
N ASP A 142 11.99 16.27 2.18
CA ASP A 142 13.38 16.11 1.78
C ASP A 142 13.89 14.71 2.17
N MET A 143 13.96 13.79 1.19
CA MET A 143 14.42 12.43 1.42
C MET A 143 15.89 12.36 1.86
N SER A 144 16.75 13.35 1.55
CA SER A 144 18.12 13.38 2.10
C SER A 144 18.10 13.68 3.57
N THR A 145 17.25 14.62 3.98
CA THR A 145 17.07 14.97 5.39
C THR A 145 16.44 13.80 6.12
N LEU A 146 15.41 13.15 5.58
CA LEU A 146 14.86 11.93 6.16
C LEU A 146 15.90 10.81 6.26
N CYS A 147 16.62 10.48 5.18
CA CYS A 147 17.62 9.42 5.22
C CYS A 147 18.77 9.77 6.19
N ARG A 148 19.19 11.03 6.26
CA ARG A 148 20.22 11.53 7.19
C ARG A 148 19.72 11.46 8.62
N ASP A 149 18.54 11.99 8.90
CA ASP A 149 17.92 12.03 10.23
C ASP A 149 17.60 10.61 10.72
N TRP A 150 17.06 9.76 9.84
CA TRP A 150 16.84 8.34 10.14
C TRP A 150 18.15 7.59 10.40
N SER A 151 19.21 7.89 9.65
CA SER A 151 20.54 7.31 9.87
C SER A 151 21.22 7.87 11.14
N ALA A 152 20.96 9.12 11.49
CA ALA A 152 21.50 9.80 12.68
C ALA A 152 20.79 9.37 13.97
N VAL A 153 19.47 9.17 13.91
CA VAL A 153 18.63 8.73 15.03
C VAL A 153 18.65 7.21 15.21
N CYS A 154 18.90 6.47 14.12
CA CYS A 154 19.00 5.02 14.14
C CYS A 154 20.29 4.59 13.44
N PRO A 155 21.37 4.31 14.21
CA PRO A 155 22.58 3.69 13.65
C PRO A 155 22.29 2.39 12.89
N ARG A 156 21.15 1.72 13.18
CA ARG A 156 20.68 0.54 12.44
C ARG A 156 20.10 0.84 11.07
N ILE A 157 19.81 2.09 10.70
CA ILE A 157 19.41 2.45 9.32
C ILE A 157 20.63 2.57 8.40
N ALA A 158 21.77 3.01 8.93
CA ALA A 158 23.07 2.86 8.27
C ALA A 158 23.60 1.41 8.33
N ALA A 159 23.24 0.66 9.37
CA ALA A 159 23.65 -0.72 9.61
C ALA A 159 22.54 -1.77 9.41
N VAL A 160 21.53 -1.51 8.56
CA VAL A 160 20.42 -2.45 8.35
C VAL A 160 21.01 -3.72 7.77
N ASN A 161 21.19 -4.73 8.62
CA ASN A 161 21.61 -6.03 8.17
C ASN A 161 20.37 -6.90 8.00
N GLN A 162 20.43 -7.75 6.98
CA GLN A 162 19.31 -8.61 6.60
C GLN A 162 18.83 -9.51 7.75
N LYS A 163 19.71 -9.87 8.69
CA LYS A 163 19.40 -10.73 9.83
C LYS A 163 18.43 -10.03 10.80
N GLU A 164 18.68 -8.76 11.12
CA GLU A 164 17.79 -7.96 11.98
C GLU A 164 16.40 -7.79 11.37
N LEU A 165 16.32 -7.42 10.08
CA LEU A 165 15.02 -7.32 9.40
C LEU A 165 14.27 -8.65 9.39
N ARG A 166 14.97 -9.78 9.23
CA ARG A 166 14.33 -11.11 9.32
C ARG A 166 13.78 -11.38 10.72
N SER A 167 14.53 -11.04 11.77
CA SER A 167 14.03 -11.16 13.15
C SER A 167 12.83 -10.26 13.44
N MET A 168 12.70 -9.13 12.72
CA MET A 168 11.53 -8.24 12.79
C MET A 168 10.36 -8.70 11.89
N GLY A 169 10.41 -9.89 11.30
CA GLY A 169 9.29 -10.45 10.52
C GLY A 169 9.23 -10.02 9.05
N PHE A 170 10.22 -9.29 8.52
CA PHE A 170 10.22 -8.88 7.10
C PHE A 170 10.42 -10.06 6.12
N GLY A 171 10.82 -11.24 6.62
CA GLY A 171 10.93 -12.46 5.82
C GLY A 171 11.89 -12.31 4.63
N TYR A 172 11.48 -12.78 3.45
CA TYR A 172 12.30 -12.69 2.24
C TYR A 172 12.52 -11.23 1.76
N ARG A 173 11.62 -10.30 2.12
CA ARG A 173 11.72 -8.87 1.75
C ARG A 173 12.87 -8.16 2.46
N ALA A 174 13.38 -8.71 3.57
CA ALA A 174 14.57 -8.20 4.24
C ALA A 174 15.76 -8.05 3.26
N LYS A 175 15.94 -9.01 2.34
CA LYS A 175 16.98 -8.93 1.30
C LYS A 175 16.75 -7.75 0.35
N TYR A 176 15.50 -7.54 -0.07
CA TYR A 176 15.12 -6.49 -1.00
C TYR A 176 15.38 -5.10 -0.44
N ILE A 177 15.03 -4.89 0.83
CA ILE A 177 15.24 -3.61 1.53
C ILE A 177 16.74 -3.29 1.59
N VAL A 178 17.56 -4.24 2.07
CA VAL A 178 19.01 -4.03 2.19
C VAL A 178 19.66 -3.77 0.82
N ASN A 179 19.31 -4.55 -0.20
CA ASN A 179 19.87 -4.37 -1.53
C ASN A 179 19.42 -3.06 -2.19
N SER A 180 18.15 -2.69 -2.04
CA SER A 180 17.64 -1.41 -2.56
C SER A 180 18.31 -0.22 -1.89
N LEU A 181 18.53 -0.27 -0.57
CA LEU A 181 19.29 0.78 0.13
C LEU A 181 20.71 0.90 -0.43
N LYS A 182 21.43 -0.21 -0.66
CA LYS A 182 22.77 -0.17 -1.27
C LYS A 182 22.74 0.48 -2.66
N LYS A 183 21.85 0.02 -3.54
CA LYS A 183 21.67 0.59 -4.89
C LYS A 183 21.33 2.07 -4.87
N LEU A 184 20.53 2.51 -3.91
CA LEU A 184 20.18 3.91 -3.71
C LEU A 184 21.38 4.77 -3.28
N HIS A 185 22.25 4.24 -2.43
CA HIS A 185 23.50 4.92 -2.03
C HIS A 185 24.53 4.99 -3.18
N GLU A 186 24.49 4.04 -4.09
CA GLU A 186 25.33 4.01 -5.30
C GLU A 186 24.87 4.98 -6.40
N GLN A 187 23.67 5.57 -6.28
CA GLN A 187 23.18 6.53 -7.27
C GLN A 187 23.99 7.83 -7.27
N GLN A 188 24.12 8.43 -8.45
CA GLN A 188 24.83 9.71 -8.60
C GLN A 188 24.19 10.82 -7.74
N GLY A 189 24.98 11.42 -6.85
CA GLY A 189 24.52 12.44 -5.89
C GLY A 189 23.75 11.87 -4.69
N GLY A 190 23.74 10.54 -4.52
CA GLY A 190 23.07 9.85 -3.43
C GLY A 190 21.56 9.68 -3.63
N PRO A 191 20.89 9.01 -2.69
CA PRO A 191 19.48 8.60 -2.79
C PRO A 191 18.53 9.76 -3.07
N HIS A 192 18.76 10.89 -2.40
CA HIS A 192 17.89 12.06 -2.50
C HIS A 192 18.00 12.78 -3.82
N ALA A 193 19.22 13.10 -4.26
CA ALA A 193 19.41 13.78 -5.53
C ALA A 193 18.86 12.94 -6.68
N TRP A 194 19.00 11.62 -6.59
CA TRP A 194 18.40 10.70 -7.56
C TRP A 194 16.87 10.73 -7.55
N LEU A 195 16.23 10.56 -6.40
CA LEU A 195 14.77 10.63 -6.29
C LEU A 195 14.22 12.01 -6.70
N ARG A 196 14.91 13.09 -6.34
CA ARG A 196 14.54 14.46 -6.75
C ARG A 196 14.60 14.62 -8.25
N ARG A 197 15.65 14.14 -8.93
CA ARG A 197 15.70 14.16 -10.40
C ARG A 197 14.53 13.43 -11.04
N LEU A 198 14.14 12.27 -10.51
CA LEU A 198 12.95 11.55 -10.99
C LEU A 198 11.65 12.34 -10.75
N ARG A 199 11.57 13.07 -9.64
CA ARG A 199 10.44 13.95 -9.28
C ARG A 199 10.40 15.26 -10.06
N ASP A 200 11.52 15.72 -10.60
CA ASP A 200 11.60 16.98 -11.37
C ASP A 200 11.33 16.78 -12.87
N LEU A 201 11.23 15.53 -13.35
CA LEU A 201 10.84 15.23 -14.73
C LEU A 201 9.43 15.76 -15.05
N ASP A 202 9.15 16.00 -16.33
CA ASP A 202 7.82 16.42 -16.78
C ASP A 202 6.76 15.29 -16.70
N GLN A 203 5.50 15.59 -16.97
CA GLN A 203 4.40 14.59 -16.95
C GLN A 203 4.25 13.84 -18.28
N SER A 204 5.22 13.90 -19.20
CA SER A 204 5.15 13.21 -20.49
C SER A 204 5.17 11.69 -20.32
N ALA A 205 4.59 10.96 -21.28
CA ALA A 205 4.57 9.49 -21.25
C ALA A 205 6.00 8.90 -21.17
N GLU A 206 6.97 9.53 -21.81
CA GLU A 206 8.39 9.12 -21.75
C GLU A 206 8.97 9.32 -20.35
N SER A 207 8.75 10.48 -19.72
CA SER A 207 9.18 10.71 -18.34
C SER A 207 8.53 9.73 -17.36
N LEU A 208 7.23 9.44 -17.51
CA LEU A 208 6.56 8.44 -16.67
C LEU A 208 7.17 7.06 -16.82
N ARG A 209 7.54 6.68 -18.05
CA ARG A 209 8.23 5.43 -18.35
C ARG A 209 9.62 5.40 -17.72
N LEU A 210 10.42 6.46 -17.87
CA LEU A 210 11.75 6.58 -17.29
C LEU A 210 11.72 6.47 -15.76
N VAL A 211 10.76 7.12 -15.10
CA VAL A 211 10.58 7.00 -13.65
C VAL A 211 10.33 5.55 -13.24
N ARG A 212 9.42 4.86 -13.95
CA ARG A 212 9.13 3.44 -13.67
C ARG A 212 10.37 2.57 -13.90
N GLU A 213 11.03 2.71 -15.03
CA GLU A 213 12.23 1.94 -15.38
C GLU A 213 13.35 2.14 -14.36
N ALA A 214 13.58 3.38 -13.91
CA ALA A 214 14.54 3.70 -12.86
C ALA A 214 14.20 3.00 -11.54
N LEU A 215 12.93 3.03 -11.11
CA LEU A 215 12.49 2.37 -9.87
C LEU A 215 12.54 0.84 -9.95
N LEU A 216 12.27 0.25 -11.12
CA LEU A 216 12.36 -1.20 -11.36
C LEU A 216 13.78 -1.75 -11.20
N THR A 217 14.81 -0.89 -11.22
CA THR A 217 16.19 -1.32 -10.94
C THR A 217 16.41 -1.74 -9.48
N LEU A 218 15.53 -1.31 -8.57
CA LEU A 218 15.61 -1.62 -7.14
C LEU A 218 15.12 -3.05 -6.85
N ASP A 219 15.80 -3.75 -5.94
CA ASP A 219 15.45 -5.12 -5.60
C ASP A 219 14.05 -5.21 -4.99
N GLY A 220 13.23 -6.14 -5.49
CA GLY A 220 11.87 -6.37 -4.99
C GLY A 220 10.84 -5.33 -5.44
N VAL A 221 11.24 -4.36 -6.29
CA VAL A 221 10.33 -3.37 -6.88
C VAL A 221 9.83 -3.90 -8.23
N GLY A 222 8.57 -4.31 -8.26
CA GLY A 222 7.84 -4.61 -9.51
C GLY A 222 7.03 -3.41 -10.01
N PRO A 223 6.36 -3.51 -11.17
CA PRO A 223 5.64 -2.40 -11.80
C PRO A 223 4.65 -1.71 -10.86
N LYS A 224 3.86 -2.48 -10.11
CA LYS A 224 2.91 -1.97 -9.12
C LYS A 224 3.59 -1.14 -8.04
N VAL A 225 4.70 -1.64 -7.49
CA VAL A 225 5.43 -0.94 -6.40
C VAL A 225 6.09 0.33 -6.95
N ALA A 226 6.71 0.24 -8.13
CA ALA A 226 7.28 1.41 -8.81
C ALA A 226 6.20 2.48 -9.05
N ASP A 227 5.02 2.09 -9.51
CA ASP A 227 3.92 3.01 -9.77
C ASP A 227 3.32 3.59 -8.49
N CYS A 228 3.27 2.83 -7.38
CA CYS A 228 2.91 3.38 -6.08
C CYS A 228 3.89 4.49 -5.66
N VAL A 229 5.19 4.26 -5.77
CA VAL A 229 6.21 5.27 -5.43
C VAL A 229 6.12 6.46 -6.37
N ALA A 230 5.94 6.23 -7.67
CA ALA A 230 5.79 7.28 -8.68
C ALA A 230 4.59 8.19 -8.37
N LEU A 231 3.42 7.61 -8.13
CA LEU A 231 2.18 8.34 -7.86
C LEU A 231 2.24 9.08 -6.52
N PHE A 232 2.61 8.40 -5.44
CA PHE A 232 2.48 8.94 -4.08
C PHE A 232 3.70 9.72 -3.60
N CYS A 233 4.88 9.55 -4.21
CA CYS A 233 6.12 10.16 -3.72
C CYS A 233 6.85 11.03 -4.76
N LEU A 234 6.60 10.85 -6.06
CA LEU A 234 7.34 11.53 -7.14
C LEU A 234 6.46 12.43 -8.02
N ASP A 235 5.27 12.79 -7.54
CA ASP A 235 4.31 13.65 -8.21
C ASP A 235 3.88 13.18 -9.62
N ARG A 236 3.88 11.86 -9.88
CA ARG A 236 3.44 11.30 -11.16
C ARG A 236 1.92 11.09 -11.15
N LYS A 237 1.17 12.17 -11.36
CA LYS A 237 -0.28 12.27 -11.08
C LYS A 237 -1.18 11.39 -11.95
N SER A 238 -0.69 10.91 -13.10
CA SER A 238 -1.43 10.07 -14.05
C SER A 238 -1.01 8.59 -14.02
N VAL A 239 -0.07 8.22 -13.14
CA VAL A 239 0.40 6.83 -12.97
C VAL A 239 -0.61 6.01 -12.18
N ILE A 240 -0.83 4.77 -12.62
CA ILE A 240 -1.83 3.86 -12.06
C ILE A 240 -1.13 2.61 -11.51
N PRO A 241 -1.04 2.44 -10.18
CA PRO A 241 -0.47 1.23 -9.59
C PRO A 241 -1.42 0.04 -9.74
N VAL A 242 -1.28 -0.75 -10.80
CA VAL A 242 -2.21 -1.85 -11.10
C VAL A 242 -1.89 -3.08 -10.26
N ASP A 243 -2.76 -3.40 -9.31
CA ASP A 243 -2.79 -4.70 -8.63
C ASP A 243 -4.01 -5.53 -9.04
N THR A 244 -4.29 -6.60 -8.31
CA THR A 244 -5.44 -7.46 -8.59
C THR A 244 -6.78 -6.78 -8.37
N HIS A 245 -6.89 -5.85 -7.40
CA HIS A 245 -8.12 -5.10 -7.15
C HIS A 245 -8.36 -4.08 -8.27
N VAL A 246 -7.32 -3.34 -8.65
CA VAL A 246 -7.39 -2.36 -9.74
C VAL A 246 -7.70 -3.04 -11.07
N TRP A 247 -7.15 -4.23 -11.31
CA TRP A 247 -7.52 -5.03 -12.46
C TRP A 247 -8.99 -5.44 -12.43
N GLN A 248 -9.54 -5.82 -11.27
CA GLN A 248 -10.96 -6.13 -11.14
C GLN A 248 -11.85 -4.92 -11.41
N ILE A 249 -11.48 -3.73 -10.92
CA ILE A 249 -12.16 -2.47 -11.26
C ILE A 249 -12.13 -2.25 -12.78
N ALA A 250 -10.97 -2.44 -13.42
CA ALA A 250 -10.84 -2.29 -14.86
C ALA A 250 -11.75 -3.26 -15.63
N CYS A 251 -11.82 -4.53 -15.23
CA CYS A 251 -12.71 -5.52 -15.82
C CYS A 251 -14.19 -5.12 -15.67
N ARG A 252 -14.59 -4.64 -14.50
CA ARG A 252 -15.99 -4.34 -14.20
C ARG A 252 -16.48 -3.04 -14.84
N ASP A 253 -15.68 -1.98 -14.74
CA ASP A 253 -16.15 -0.61 -14.97
C ASP A 253 -15.63 0.02 -16.27
N PHE A 254 -14.67 -0.62 -16.94
CA PHE A 254 -14.00 -0.07 -18.12
C PHE A 254 -14.05 -1.03 -19.30
N ASP A 255 -13.61 -2.26 -19.10
CA ASP A 255 -13.33 -3.20 -20.19
C ASP A 255 -13.52 -4.66 -19.72
N PRO A 256 -14.74 -5.21 -19.90
CA PRO A 256 -15.06 -6.58 -19.50
C PRO A 256 -14.20 -7.66 -20.16
N GLU A 257 -13.60 -7.40 -21.33
CA GLU A 257 -12.76 -8.40 -22.01
C GLU A 257 -11.49 -8.75 -21.21
N LEU A 258 -11.04 -7.85 -20.35
CA LEU A 258 -9.87 -8.07 -19.49
C LEU A 258 -10.04 -9.26 -18.55
N ILE A 259 -11.27 -9.70 -18.28
CA ILE A 259 -11.56 -10.86 -17.42
C ILE A 259 -11.02 -12.18 -18.00
N HIS A 260 -10.83 -12.24 -19.32
CA HIS A 260 -10.31 -13.40 -20.03
C HIS A 260 -8.78 -13.48 -20.01
N ALA A 261 -8.08 -12.39 -19.64
CA ALA A 261 -6.64 -12.42 -19.52
C ALA A 261 -6.21 -13.34 -18.35
N LYS A 262 -5.20 -14.19 -18.59
CA LYS A 262 -4.76 -15.21 -17.63
C LYS A 262 -3.90 -14.62 -16.50
N SER A 263 -3.26 -13.48 -16.73
CA SER A 263 -2.36 -12.81 -15.79
C SER A 263 -2.15 -11.34 -16.17
N LEU A 264 -1.67 -10.55 -15.21
CA LEU A 264 -1.18 -9.19 -15.42
C LEU A 264 0.19 -9.21 -16.11
N THR A 265 0.19 -9.49 -17.42
CA THR A 265 1.38 -9.31 -18.26
C THR A 265 1.67 -7.81 -18.43
N PRO A 266 2.89 -7.41 -18.85
CA PRO A 266 3.21 -6.00 -19.09
C PRO A 266 2.21 -5.29 -20.02
N LYS A 267 1.77 -5.98 -21.08
CA LYS A 267 0.76 -5.47 -22.03
C LYS A 267 -0.60 -5.24 -21.38
N ILE A 268 -1.05 -6.17 -20.52
CA ILE A 268 -2.33 -6.01 -19.81
C ILE A 268 -2.22 -4.90 -18.76
N TYR A 269 -1.10 -4.85 -18.03
CA TYR A 269 -0.82 -3.80 -17.06
C TYR A 269 -0.89 -2.41 -17.72
N GLU A 270 -0.26 -2.25 -18.88
CA GLU A 270 -0.32 -1.00 -19.65
C GLU A 270 -1.73 -0.69 -20.17
N ARG A 271 -2.45 -1.68 -20.71
CA ARG A 271 -3.86 -1.53 -21.15
C ARG A 271 -4.73 -1.03 -19.99
N VAL A 272 -4.63 -1.65 -18.81
CA VAL A 272 -5.36 -1.19 -17.62
C VAL A 272 -4.98 0.26 -17.29
N GLY A 273 -3.70 0.59 -17.23
CA GLY A 273 -3.28 1.96 -16.97
C GLY A 273 -3.84 2.97 -17.98
N ASN A 274 -3.89 2.62 -19.27
CA ASN A 274 -4.44 3.48 -20.31
C ASN A 274 -5.94 3.70 -20.15
N LEU A 275 -6.72 2.68 -19.80
CA LEU A 275 -8.17 2.84 -19.56
C LEU A 275 -8.48 3.94 -18.52
N PHE A 276 -7.69 4.01 -17.44
CA PHE A 276 -7.83 5.07 -16.44
C PHE A 276 -7.35 6.43 -16.96
N ARG A 277 -6.21 6.48 -17.69
CA ARG A 277 -5.68 7.72 -18.27
C ARG A 277 -6.61 8.31 -19.33
N ASP A 278 -7.17 7.48 -20.19
CA ASP A 278 -8.10 7.88 -21.24
C ASP A 278 -9.39 8.44 -20.63
N ARG A 279 -9.84 7.90 -19.49
CA ARG A 279 -11.05 8.38 -18.79
C ARG A 279 -10.82 9.62 -17.92
N TYR A 280 -9.69 9.70 -17.21
CA TYR A 280 -9.47 10.70 -16.15
C TYR A 280 -8.31 11.67 -16.42
N GLY A 281 -7.61 11.52 -17.54
CA GLY A 281 -6.56 12.43 -18.00
C GLY A 281 -5.39 12.58 -17.02
N ALA A 282 -4.94 13.82 -16.85
CA ALA A 282 -3.73 14.16 -16.10
C ALA A 282 -3.75 13.77 -14.61
N HIS A 283 -4.93 13.54 -14.04
CA HIS A 283 -5.12 13.18 -12.63
C HIS A 283 -5.61 11.74 -12.43
N ALA A 284 -5.43 10.88 -13.44
CA ALA A 284 -5.93 9.51 -13.40
C ALA A 284 -5.43 8.69 -12.20
N GLY A 285 -4.22 8.94 -11.69
CA GLY A 285 -3.71 8.29 -10.49
C GLY A 285 -4.49 8.66 -9.23
N TRP A 286 -4.93 9.91 -9.11
CA TRP A 286 -5.79 10.35 -8.00
C TRP A 286 -7.21 9.80 -8.10
N ALA A 287 -7.78 9.80 -9.31
CA ALA A 287 -9.08 9.17 -9.56
C ALA A 287 -9.05 7.67 -9.25
N HIS A 288 -7.98 6.99 -9.64
CA HIS A 288 -7.72 5.60 -9.28
C HIS A 288 -7.73 5.40 -7.75
N SER A 289 -7.08 6.26 -6.97
CA SER A 289 -7.05 6.11 -5.50
C SER A 289 -8.43 6.19 -4.86
N LEU A 290 -9.34 7.01 -5.41
CA LEU A 290 -10.74 7.08 -4.98
C LEU A 290 -11.48 5.77 -5.27
N LEU A 291 -11.32 5.23 -6.48
CA LEU A 291 -11.95 3.98 -6.89
C LEU A 291 -11.41 2.79 -6.09
N PHE A 292 -10.10 2.76 -5.85
CA PHE A 292 -9.48 1.74 -5.00
C PHE A 292 -9.99 1.81 -3.56
N ALA A 293 -10.07 3.02 -2.99
CA ALA A 293 -10.60 3.20 -1.64
C ALA A 293 -12.05 2.69 -1.53
N ALA A 294 -12.88 2.92 -2.55
CA ALA A 294 -14.26 2.45 -2.59
C ALA A 294 -14.39 0.91 -2.52
N GLU A 295 -13.39 0.14 -2.96
CA GLU A 295 -13.38 -1.33 -2.86
C GLU A 295 -13.01 -1.86 -1.46
N LEU A 296 -12.49 -1.01 -0.57
CA LEU A 296 -12.05 -1.43 0.75
C LEU A 296 -13.26 -1.59 1.69
N PRO A 297 -13.29 -2.63 2.56
CA PRO A 297 -14.43 -2.92 3.43
C PRO A 297 -14.98 -1.73 4.23
N GLN A 298 -14.08 -0.92 4.79
CA GLN A 298 -14.44 0.25 5.59
C GLN A 298 -15.09 1.40 4.80
N PHE A 299 -14.91 1.46 3.48
CA PHE A 299 -15.52 2.46 2.61
C PHE A 299 -16.74 1.91 1.87
N LEU A 300 -16.80 0.58 1.63
CA LEU A 300 -17.94 -0.07 0.98
C LEU A 300 -19.27 0.26 1.67
N GLU A 301 -19.29 0.35 3.00
CA GLU A 301 -20.50 0.68 3.77
C GLU A 301 -21.05 2.09 3.48
N LEU A 302 -20.20 3.00 3.01
CA LEU A 302 -20.55 4.40 2.70
C LEU A 302 -21.14 4.55 1.29
N LEU A 303 -20.96 3.56 0.43
CA LEU A 303 -21.47 3.60 -0.94
C LEU A 303 -23.01 3.42 -0.95
N PRO A 304 -23.72 3.94 -1.97
CA PRO A 304 -25.14 3.65 -2.14
C PRO A 304 -25.40 2.13 -2.14
N LYS A 305 -26.52 1.71 -1.53
CA LYS A 305 -26.86 0.28 -1.39
C LYS A 305 -26.89 -0.48 -2.71
N GLU A 306 -27.29 0.20 -3.78
CA GLU A 306 -27.29 -0.40 -5.11
C GLU A 306 -25.88 -0.70 -5.62
N MET A 307 -24.94 0.23 -5.41
CA MET A 307 -23.54 0.02 -5.74
C MET A 307 -22.94 -1.12 -4.90
N GLN A 308 -23.24 -1.18 -3.59
CA GLN A 308 -22.81 -2.30 -2.73
C GLN A 308 -23.25 -3.67 -3.30
N LYS A 309 -24.51 -3.76 -3.77
CA LYS A 309 -25.04 -4.99 -4.38
C LYS A 309 -24.32 -5.33 -5.69
N GLN A 310 -24.08 -4.35 -6.56
CA GLN A 310 -23.36 -4.55 -7.83
C GLN A 310 -21.93 -5.07 -7.60
N LEU A 311 -21.22 -4.48 -6.63
CA LEU A 311 -19.87 -4.91 -6.25
C LEU A 311 -19.87 -6.35 -5.71
N ALA A 312 -20.84 -6.67 -4.84
CA ALA A 312 -20.98 -8.01 -4.28
C ALA A 312 -21.33 -9.07 -5.34
N ALA A 313 -22.23 -8.73 -6.28
CA ALA A 313 -22.60 -9.61 -7.39
C ALA A 313 -21.38 -9.93 -8.27
N PHE A 314 -20.63 -8.90 -8.68
CA PHE A 314 -19.41 -9.09 -9.46
C PHE A 314 -18.37 -9.95 -8.72
N ALA A 315 -18.17 -9.73 -7.41
CA ALA A 315 -17.25 -10.53 -6.60
C ALA A 315 -17.66 -12.01 -6.53
N LEU A 316 -18.96 -12.30 -6.46
CA LEU A 316 -19.50 -13.66 -6.46
C LEU A 316 -19.24 -14.35 -7.80
N GLU A 317 -19.52 -13.66 -8.91
CA GLU A 317 -19.27 -14.16 -10.27
C GLU A 317 -17.79 -14.45 -10.50
N GLU A 318 -16.90 -13.53 -10.12
CA GLU A 318 -15.45 -13.71 -10.22
C GLU A 318 -14.95 -14.89 -9.39
N LYS A 319 -15.51 -15.09 -8.20
CA LYS A 319 -15.18 -16.24 -7.34
C LYS A 319 -15.63 -17.56 -7.99
N ALA A 320 -16.83 -17.61 -8.54
CA ALA A 320 -17.35 -18.78 -9.24
C ALA A 320 -16.49 -19.13 -10.47
N ARG A 321 -16.15 -18.13 -11.28
CA ARG A 321 -15.28 -18.29 -12.46
C ARG A 321 -13.89 -18.80 -12.09
N LYS A 322 -13.25 -18.21 -11.08
CA LYS A 322 -11.93 -18.68 -10.60
C LYS A 322 -11.99 -20.11 -10.06
N ALA A 323 -13.09 -20.50 -9.42
CA ALA A 323 -13.30 -21.87 -8.97
C ALA A 323 -13.45 -22.85 -10.14
N GLN A 324 -14.19 -22.48 -11.19
CA GLN A 324 -14.32 -23.26 -12.42
C GLN A 324 -12.97 -23.46 -13.11
N LEU A 325 -12.21 -22.38 -13.34
CA LEU A 325 -10.88 -22.45 -13.97
C LEU A 325 -9.90 -23.34 -13.18
N ARG A 326 -10.00 -23.36 -11.84
CA ARG A 326 -9.21 -24.27 -10.99
C ARG A 326 -9.63 -25.73 -11.16
N ARG A 327 -10.92 -26.02 -11.36
CA ARG A 327 -11.42 -27.37 -11.63
C ARG A 327 -10.96 -27.88 -12.99
N GLU A 328 -11.08 -27.06 -14.03
CA GLU A 328 -10.64 -27.39 -15.40
C GLU A 328 -9.13 -27.64 -15.47
N LYS A 329 -8.32 -26.84 -14.77
CA LYS A 329 -6.88 -27.10 -14.66
C LYS A 329 -6.59 -28.44 -14.01
N LYS A 330 -7.26 -28.77 -12.90
CA LYS A 330 -7.07 -30.06 -12.21
C LYS A 330 -7.48 -31.26 -13.07
N SER A 331 -8.57 -31.16 -13.83
CA SER A 331 -8.98 -32.24 -14.74
C SER A 331 -8.02 -32.41 -15.92
N SER A 332 -7.42 -31.31 -16.43
CA SER A 332 -6.44 -31.36 -17.53
C SER A 332 -5.08 -31.95 -17.12
N THR A 333 -4.76 -31.99 -15.83
CA THR A 333 -3.49 -32.54 -15.29
C THR A 333 -3.60 -33.97 -14.75
N ALA A 334 -4.77 -34.62 -14.85
CA ALA A 334 -4.94 -36.00 -14.41
C ALA A 334 -4.20 -36.97 -15.37
N PRO A 335 -3.45 -37.96 -14.87
CA PRO A 335 -2.68 -38.88 -15.72
C PRO A 335 -3.61 -39.72 -16.59
N ILE A 336 -3.29 -39.81 -17.89
CA ILE A 336 -3.94 -40.69 -18.85
C ILE A 336 -3.67 -42.13 -18.41
N VAL A 337 -4.69 -42.81 -17.88
CA VAL A 337 -4.64 -44.25 -17.61
C VAL A 337 -4.51 -44.95 -18.96
N LYS A 338 -3.34 -45.55 -19.24
CA LYS A 338 -3.15 -46.43 -20.40
C LYS A 338 -4.16 -47.58 -20.27
N LYS A 339 -5.09 -47.69 -21.22
CA LYS A 339 -5.90 -48.90 -21.38
C LYS A 339 -4.95 -50.03 -21.75
N GLU A 340 -4.85 -51.05 -20.92
CA GLU A 340 -4.23 -52.33 -21.29
C GLU A 340 -5.05 -52.94 -22.43
N GLU A 341 -4.44 -53.02 -23.61
CA GLU A 341 -4.97 -53.82 -24.71
C GLU A 341 -4.79 -55.31 -24.36
N VAL A 342 -5.91 -56.01 -24.29
CA VAL A 342 -5.97 -57.46 -24.16
C VAL A 342 -5.43 -58.08 -25.45
N TYR A 343 -4.23 -58.66 -25.38
CA TYR A 343 -3.59 -59.33 -26.51
C TYR A 343 -4.16 -60.75 -26.69
N ALA A 344 -4.86 -60.99 -27.80
CA ALA A 344 -5.16 -62.34 -28.29
C ALA A 344 -3.99 -62.82 -29.18
N PRO A 345 -3.49 -64.06 -29.05
CA PRO A 345 -2.34 -64.51 -29.83
C PRO A 345 -2.77 -64.93 -31.24
N ALA A 346 -2.20 -64.30 -32.27
CA ALA A 346 -2.31 -64.75 -33.65
C ALA A 346 -0.95 -65.24 -34.19
N ALA A 347 -1.05 -66.26 -35.04
CA ALA A 347 0.01 -67.18 -35.46
C ALA A 347 1.17 -66.56 -36.24
N LYS A 348 2.32 -67.24 -36.16
CA LYS A 348 3.55 -66.96 -36.91
C LYS A 348 3.36 -67.20 -38.42
N SER A 349 3.79 -66.25 -39.24
CA SER A 349 4.34 -66.56 -40.56
C SER A 349 5.48 -65.59 -40.89
N ASN A 350 6.68 -66.14 -41.07
CA ASN A 350 7.84 -65.50 -41.66
C ASN A 350 7.54 -65.07 -43.11
N ASP A 351 7.84 -63.83 -43.47
CA ASP A 351 8.59 -63.59 -44.71
C ASP A 351 9.39 -62.29 -44.65
N MET A 352 10.51 -62.31 -45.35
CA MET A 352 11.70 -61.49 -45.22
C MET A 352 11.95 -60.77 -46.55
N ARG A 353 12.63 -59.60 -46.51
CA ARG A 353 13.11 -58.71 -47.61
C ARG A 353 12.16 -57.52 -47.85
N THR A 354 12.61 -56.27 -47.96
CA THR A 354 13.81 -55.75 -48.63
C THR A 354 14.27 -54.43 -48.00
N VAL A 355 15.59 -54.23 -48.01
CA VAL A 355 16.37 -53.11 -47.46
C VAL A 355 16.95 -52.32 -48.65
N TYR A 356 16.71 -50.99 -48.64
CA TYR A 356 17.49 -49.86 -49.20
C TYR A 356 17.66 -49.61 -50.73
N ASN A 357 17.49 -48.33 -51.10
CA ASN A 357 18.36 -47.51 -51.99
C ASN A 357 17.94 -46.02 -51.83
N PHE A 358 18.74 -45.15 -51.19
CA PHE A 358 19.80 -44.25 -51.72
C PHE A 358 19.34 -43.07 -52.62
N VAL A 359 19.45 -41.84 -52.07
CA VAL A 359 20.07 -40.57 -52.58
C VAL A 359 19.64 -40.08 -53.99
N ALA A 360 19.19 -38.84 -54.24
CA ALA A 360 19.79 -37.50 -54.11
C ALA A 360 18.80 -36.43 -54.64
N PRO A 361 19.11 -35.12 -54.76
CA PRO A 361 20.40 -34.40 -54.55
C PRO A 361 20.48 -33.55 -53.29
#